data_AF-A0A1A0H9H3-F1
#
_entry.id   AF-A0A1A0H9H3-F1
#
_cell.length_a   1.000
_cell.length_b   1.000
_cell.length_c   1.000
_cell.angle_alpha   90.00
_cell.angle_beta   90.00
_cell.angle_gamma   90.00
#
_symmetry.space_group_name_H-M   'P 1'
#
loop_
_entity.id
_entity.type
_entity.pdbx_description
1 polymer ?
#
loop_
_entity_poly.entity_id
_entity_poly.type
_entity_poly.pdbx_seq_one_letter_code
_entity_poly.pdbx_strand_id
1 'polypeptide(L)'
;SLDSSINTMERILSILHNAHSTKMETRDSVLKLYDSAPEAFESKNMALLGENIFDLKTIDILIDLQLGSNVDIFKRSNPSHARNILQKYISAFKDQYARDSSYLCMESLGRSYAENTRKANATLNNAIRRTASKAMIGESILHDEPPIHLDFCRLNTYNPFRNDIMDPFALQKGLSTKKHPANLFGAMINDQRVLLSFLHNLKKRISPLTIQNIMVAQSMFGNLALKSVVKRRLLSTDPRMPLDTPFEFYHLDITDENNKLKEFKAIVVYRSMILNRLEWFPPFRKSLAELEENKYDSMEKIIAIMADTFDRFFGLCFKTDAKYCDKWVENLMTFYTRNKSNEIFFQHLLDDAVVYFKEKVSQLSFETYSSKW
;
A
#
# COMPACT_ATOMS: atom_id res chain seq x y z
N SER A 1 20.96 24.65 -33.54
CA SER A 1 20.45 23.91 -32.38
C SER A 1 18.97 24.14 -32.10
N LEU A 2 18.16 24.55 -33.10
CA LEU A 2 16.71 24.76 -32.95
C LEU A 2 15.92 23.43 -32.81
N ASP A 3 16.42 22.34 -33.41
CA ASP A 3 15.72 21.05 -33.47
C ASP A 3 15.64 20.32 -32.11
N SER A 4 16.54 20.61 -31.17
CA SER A 4 16.48 20.05 -29.81
C SER A 4 15.38 20.71 -28.96
N SER A 5 15.20 22.01 -29.15
CA SER A 5 14.15 22.81 -28.51
C SER A 5 12.77 22.50 -29.07
N ILE A 6 12.66 22.24 -30.38
CA ILE A 6 11.41 21.83 -31.04
C ILE A 6 10.97 20.46 -30.54
N ASN A 7 11.86 19.45 -30.52
CA ASN A 7 11.56 18.13 -29.96
C ASN A 7 11.17 18.16 -28.47
N THR A 8 11.78 19.06 -27.70
CA THR A 8 11.43 19.24 -26.28
C THR A 8 10.06 19.90 -26.13
N MET A 9 9.73 20.87 -26.98
CA MET A 9 8.44 21.57 -26.97
C MET A 9 7.30 20.66 -27.45
N GLU A 10 7.50 19.84 -28.48
CA GLU A 10 6.53 18.83 -28.92
C GLU A 10 6.24 17.80 -27.83
N ARG A 11 7.27 17.37 -27.10
CA ARG A 11 7.12 16.44 -25.97
C ARG A 11 6.40 17.08 -24.78
N ILE A 12 6.66 18.36 -24.50
CA ILE A 12 5.93 19.13 -23.48
C ILE A 12 4.47 19.33 -23.89
N LEU A 13 4.22 19.65 -25.16
CA LEU A 13 2.87 19.80 -25.71
C LEU A 13 2.11 18.48 -25.73
N SER A 14 2.77 17.35 -26.01
CA SER A 14 2.13 16.03 -25.92
C SER A 14 1.81 15.66 -24.48
N ILE A 15 2.67 16.00 -23.52
CA ILE A 15 2.41 15.80 -22.08
C ILE A 15 1.24 16.68 -21.62
N LEU A 16 1.23 17.96 -22.01
CA LEU A 16 0.14 18.89 -21.70
C LEU A 16 -1.17 18.47 -22.37
N HIS A 17 -1.12 18.03 -23.63
CA HIS A 17 -2.29 17.54 -24.36
C HIS A 17 -2.82 16.24 -23.74
N ASN A 18 -1.93 15.32 -23.35
CA ASN A 18 -2.31 14.11 -22.61
C ASN A 18 -2.95 14.47 -21.26
N ALA A 19 -2.36 15.40 -20.50
CA ALA A 19 -2.92 15.89 -19.24
C ALA A 19 -4.27 16.61 -19.40
N HIS A 20 -4.47 17.32 -20.52
CA HIS A 20 -5.72 18.01 -20.83
C HIS A 20 -6.79 17.09 -21.44
N SER A 21 -6.36 15.95 -22.02
CA SER A 21 -7.23 14.91 -22.61
C SER A 21 -7.65 13.82 -21.63
N THR A 22 -6.98 13.69 -20.48
CA THR A 22 -7.50 12.96 -19.32
C THR A 22 -8.67 13.73 -18.71
N LYS A 23 -9.83 13.69 -19.38
CA LYS A 23 -11.10 13.95 -18.70
C LYS A 23 -11.16 12.98 -17.52
N MET A 24 -11.15 13.51 -16.31
CA MET A 24 -11.47 12.71 -15.13
C MET A 24 -12.84 12.08 -15.38
N GLU A 25 -12.89 10.75 -15.43
CA GLU A 25 -14.14 10.03 -15.61
C GLU A 25 -15.03 10.32 -14.41
N THR A 26 -16.23 10.83 -14.68
CA THR A 26 -17.25 11.04 -13.65
C THR A 26 -18.12 9.79 -13.53
N ARG A 27 -18.79 9.63 -12.38
CA ARG A 27 -19.78 8.57 -12.19
C ARG A 27 -20.75 8.45 -13.38
N ASP A 28 -21.31 9.57 -13.82
CA ASP A 28 -22.28 9.60 -14.92
C ASP A 28 -21.68 9.11 -16.24
N SER A 29 -20.41 9.43 -16.52
CA SER A 29 -19.74 8.96 -17.73
C SER A 29 -19.51 7.44 -17.71
N VAL A 30 -19.15 6.89 -16.55
CA VAL A 30 -18.91 5.46 -16.36
C VAL A 30 -20.22 4.67 -16.40
N LEU A 31 -21.29 5.18 -15.78
CA LEU A 31 -22.61 4.56 -15.82
C LEU A 31 -23.21 4.57 -17.23
N LYS A 32 -23.02 5.65 -18.00
CA LYS A 32 -23.39 5.68 -19.42
C LYS A 32 -22.69 4.58 -20.23
N LEU A 33 -21.42 4.31 -19.96
CA LEU A 33 -20.71 3.20 -20.60
C LEU A 33 -21.31 1.86 -20.20
N TYR A 34 -21.60 1.65 -18.91
CA TYR A 34 -22.26 0.43 -18.44
C TYR A 34 -23.63 0.22 -19.11
N ASP A 35 -24.44 1.27 -19.26
CA ASP A 35 -25.76 1.19 -19.85
C ASP A 35 -25.74 0.96 -21.37
N SER A 36 -24.76 1.54 -22.08
CA SER A 36 -24.67 1.48 -23.55
C SER A 36 -23.82 0.34 -24.08
N ALA A 37 -22.81 -0.11 -23.33
CA ALA A 37 -21.89 -1.18 -23.71
C ALA A 37 -21.42 -1.99 -22.48
N PRO A 38 -22.28 -2.85 -21.89
CA PRO A 38 -21.96 -3.62 -20.68
C PRO A 38 -20.70 -4.49 -20.82
N GLU A 39 -20.51 -5.12 -21.98
CA GLU A 39 -19.34 -5.97 -22.27
C GLU A 39 -18.03 -5.17 -22.28
N ALA A 40 -18.07 -3.96 -22.83
CA ALA A 40 -16.91 -3.05 -22.83
C ALA A 40 -16.59 -2.56 -21.41
N PHE A 41 -17.61 -2.30 -20.60
CA PHE A 41 -17.45 -1.96 -19.18
C PHE A 41 -16.82 -3.13 -18.39
N GLU A 42 -17.32 -4.35 -18.57
CA GLU A 42 -16.75 -5.55 -17.92
C GLU A 42 -15.29 -5.77 -18.35
N SER A 43 -15.01 -5.71 -19.65
CA SER A 43 -13.66 -5.83 -20.21
C SER A 43 -12.71 -4.79 -19.61
N LYS A 44 -13.14 -3.53 -19.51
CA LYS A 44 -12.34 -2.46 -18.89
C LYS A 44 -12.06 -2.76 -17.41
N ASN A 45 -13.06 -3.18 -16.65
CA ASN A 45 -12.87 -3.50 -15.23
C ASN A 45 -11.95 -4.70 -14.99
N MET A 46 -12.07 -5.74 -15.82
CA MET A 46 -11.18 -6.88 -15.78
C MET A 46 -9.74 -6.47 -16.15
N ALA A 47 -9.56 -5.64 -17.17
CA ALA A 47 -8.24 -5.11 -17.54
C ALA A 47 -7.60 -4.33 -16.40
N LEU A 48 -8.35 -3.42 -15.77
CA LEU A 48 -7.89 -2.64 -14.61
C LEU A 48 -7.54 -3.55 -13.42
N LEU A 49 -8.34 -4.59 -13.15
CA LEU A 49 -7.99 -5.57 -12.12
C LEU A 49 -6.67 -6.27 -12.47
N GLY A 50 -6.49 -6.70 -13.72
CA GLY A 50 -5.25 -7.28 -14.20
C GLY A 50 -4.04 -6.37 -14.00
N GLU A 51 -4.17 -5.09 -14.33
CA GLU A 51 -3.13 -4.09 -14.10
C GLU A 51 -2.76 -3.94 -12.62
N ASN A 52 -3.75 -3.86 -11.73
CA ASN A 52 -3.49 -3.76 -10.29
C ASN A 52 -2.72 -4.97 -9.76
N ILE A 53 -3.07 -6.17 -10.23
CA ILE A 53 -2.37 -7.41 -9.83
C ILE A 53 -0.96 -7.48 -10.41
N PHE A 54 -0.77 -7.06 -11.66
CA PHE A 54 0.55 -6.95 -12.28
C PHE A 54 1.47 -6.00 -11.50
N ASP A 55 0.97 -4.82 -11.16
CA ASP A 55 1.72 -3.80 -10.41
C ASP A 55 2.06 -4.29 -9.01
N LEU A 56 1.09 -4.88 -8.34
CA LEU A 56 1.25 -5.48 -7.02
C LEU A 56 2.38 -6.51 -7.01
N LYS A 57 2.40 -7.43 -7.99
CA LYS A 57 3.46 -8.45 -8.09
C LYS A 57 4.80 -7.90 -8.50
N THR A 58 4.82 -6.87 -9.35
CA THR A 58 6.05 -6.18 -9.71
C THR A 58 6.69 -5.55 -8.48
N ILE A 59 5.92 -4.82 -7.66
CA ILE A 59 6.43 -4.23 -6.42
C ILE A 59 6.93 -5.31 -5.45
N ASP A 60 6.22 -6.43 -5.30
CA ASP A 60 6.65 -7.53 -4.43
C ASP A 60 8.04 -8.06 -4.81
N ILE A 61 8.27 -8.27 -6.12
CA ILE A 61 9.56 -8.72 -6.65
C ILE A 61 10.63 -7.65 -6.46
N LEU A 62 10.34 -6.37 -6.70
CA LEU A 62 11.30 -5.28 -6.50
C LEU A 62 11.71 -5.16 -5.02
N ILE A 63 10.77 -5.32 -4.09
CA ILE A 63 11.06 -5.37 -2.64
C ILE A 63 11.96 -6.56 -2.32
N ASP A 64 11.63 -7.76 -2.81
CA ASP A 64 12.43 -8.96 -2.56
C ASP A 64 13.86 -8.83 -3.14
N LEU A 65 14.01 -8.20 -4.32
CA LEU A 65 15.32 -7.92 -4.93
C LEU A 65 16.14 -6.91 -4.12
N GLN A 66 15.52 -5.82 -3.65
CA GLN A 66 16.17 -4.83 -2.78
C GLN A 66 16.62 -5.45 -1.46
N LEU A 67 15.77 -6.27 -0.82
CA LEU A 67 16.08 -6.92 0.45
C LEU A 67 17.20 -7.96 0.33
N GLY A 68 17.26 -8.66 -0.80
CA GLY A 68 18.32 -9.61 -1.11
C GLY A 68 19.64 -8.97 -1.55
N SER A 69 19.72 -7.63 -1.63
CA SER A 69 20.85 -6.88 -2.22
C SER A 69 21.20 -7.32 -3.65
N ASN A 70 20.23 -7.87 -4.39
CA ASN A 70 20.46 -8.28 -5.77
C ASN A 70 20.55 -7.06 -6.70
N VAL A 71 19.75 -6.03 -6.42
CA VAL A 71 19.70 -4.75 -7.15
C VAL A 71 19.36 -3.63 -6.15
N ASP A 72 20.12 -2.53 -6.16
CA ASP A 72 19.71 -1.31 -5.47
C ASP A 72 18.69 -0.55 -6.33
N ILE A 73 17.41 -0.86 -6.10
CA ILE A 73 16.26 -0.27 -6.81
C ILE A 73 16.23 1.25 -6.59
N PHE A 74 16.59 1.70 -5.39
CA PHE A 74 16.39 3.10 -4.99
C PHE A 74 17.65 3.96 -5.12
N LYS A 75 18.86 3.41 -5.25
CA LYS A 75 20.11 4.17 -5.47
C LYS A 75 20.28 5.34 -4.47
N ARG A 76 19.90 5.12 -3.21
CA ARG A 76 19.83 6.14 -2.13
C ARG A 76 18.95 7.38 -2.44
N SER A 77 17.93 7.23 -3.27
CA SER A 77 16.97 8.29 -3.57
C SER A 77 16.20 8.76 -2.34
N ASN A 78 15.78 10.03 -2.36
CA ASN A 78 14.81 10.57 -1.40
C ASN A 78 13.51 9.73 -1.44
N PRO A 79 12.89 9.41 -0.28
CA PRO A 79 11.60 8.72 -0.20
C PRO A 79 10.47 9.35 -1.03
N SER A 80 10.48 10.66 -1.24
CA SER A 80 9.52 11.34 -2.12
C SER A 80 9.61 10.86 -3.57
N HIS A 81 10.79 10.42 -4.02
CA HIS A 81 11.04 9.90 -5.36
C HIS A 81 10.88 8.38 -5.46
N ALA A 82 10.82 7.65 -4.34
CA ALA A 82 10.71 6.20 -4.34
C ALA A 82 9.47 5.71 -5.11
N ARG A 83 8.33 6.40 -4.98
CA ARG A 83 7.11 6.10 -5.75
C ARG A 83 7.32 6.22 -7.26
N ASN A 84 7.97 7.30 -7.69
CA ASN A 84 8.24 7.57 -9.11
C ASN A 84 9.22 6.53 -9.68
N ILE A 85 10.21 6.11 -8.90
CA ILE A 85 11.15 5.05 -9.30
C ILE A 85 10.41 3.73 -9.47
N LEU A 86 9.58 3.34 -8.50
CA LEU A 86 8.78 2.12 -8.59
C LEU A 86 7.84 2.14 -9.80
N GLN A 87 7.19 3.28 -10.07
CA GLN A 87 6.33 3.45 -11.24
C GLN A 87 7.11 3.27 -12.55
N LYS A 88 8.34 3.79 -12.65
CA LYS A 88 9.20 3.57 -13.84
C LYS A 88 9.49 2.09 -14.06
N TYR A 89 9.82 1.35 -13.00
CA TYR A 89 10.03 -0.11 -13.10
C TYR A 89 8.75 -0.84 -13.49
N ILE A 90 7.61 -0.47 -12.92
CA ILE A 90 6.31 -1.03 -13.28
C ILE A 90 6.03 -0.82 -14.78
N SER A 91 6.20 0.40 -15.30
CA SER A 91 6.02 0.69 -16.72
C SER A 91 6.96 -0.12 -17.60
N ALA A 92 8.25 -0.17 -17.26
CA ALA A 92 9.23 -0.95 -18.01
C ALA A 92 8.89 -2.46 -18.02
N PHE A 93 8.41 -2.99 -16.89
CA PHE A 93 8.00 -4.39 -16.79
C PHE A 93 6.72 -4.65 -17.58
N LYS A 94 5.73 -3.74 -17.56
CA LYS A 94 4.53 -3.84 -18.39
C LYS A 94 4.88 -3.87 -19.87
N ASP A 95 5.74 -2.96 -20.32
CA ASP A 95 6.19 -2.89 -21.72
C ASP A 95 6.88 -4.18 -22.15
N GLN A 96 7.78 -4.71 -21.30
CA GLN A 96 8.46 -5.96 -21.57
C GLN A 96 7.50 -7.16 -21.55
N TYR A 97 6.57 -7.19 -20.61
CA TYR A 97 5.55 -8.23 -20.52
C TYR A 97 4.63 -8.27 -21.75
N ALA A 98 4.26 -7.09 -22.27
CA ALA A 98 3.47 -6.96 -23.50
C ALA A 98 4.23 -7.45 -24.75
N ARG A 99 5.56 -7.29 -24.79
CA ARG A 99 6.40 -7.79 -25.90
C ARG A 99 6.65 -9.29 -25.84
N ASP A 100 6.82 -9.84 -24.63
CA ASP A 100 7.18 -11.25 -24.42
C ASP A 100 6.00 -12.22 -24.58
N SER A 101 4.76 -11.72 -24.54
CA SER A 101 3.57 -12.55 -24.61
C SER A 101 2.66 -12.15 -25.77
N SER A 102 2.60 -12.98 -26.80
CA SER A 102 1.70 -12.80 -27.95
C SER A 102 0.21 -13.01 -27.62
N TYR A 103 -0.15 -13.44 -26.40
CA TYR A 103 -1.50 -13.87 -26.03
C TYR A 103 -2.04 -13.38 -24.67
N LEU A 104 -1.46 -12.36 -24.01
CA LEU A 104 -1.92 -11.96 -22.67
C LEU A 104 -2.32 -10.49 -22.57
N CYS A 105 -3.62 -10.24 -22.79
CA CYS A 105 -4.30 -9.00 -22.43
C CYS A 105 -4.39 -8.87 -20.90
N MET A 106 -4.23 -7.66 -20.33
CA MET A 106 -4.45 -7.41 -18.89
C MET A 106 -5.83 -7.88 -18.44
N GLU A 107 -6.82 -7.82 -19.32
CA GLU A 107 -8.16 -8.37 -19.09
C GLU A 107 -8.13 -9.86 -18.75
N SER A 108 -7.38 -10.67 -19.51
CA SER A 108 -7.27 -12.11 -19.28
C SER A 108 -6.65 -12.43 -17.92
N LEU A 109 -5.69 -11.62 -17.48
CA LEU A 109 -5.09 -11.72 -16.15
C LEU A 109 -6.11 -11.37 -15.07
N GLY A 110 -6.89 -10.31 -15.27
CA GLY A 110 -7.98 -9.92 -14.37
C GLY A 110 -9.05 -11.00 -14.23
N ARG A 111 -9.53 -11.56 -15.35
CA ARG A 111 -10.49 -12.68 -15.36
C ARG A 111 -9.93 -13.89 -14.61
N SER A 112 -8.71 -14.31 -14.93
CA SER A 112 -8.07 -15.44 -14.25
C SER A 112 -7.93 -15.22 -12.73
N TYR A 113 -7.62 -13.99 -12.32
CA TYR A 113 -7.52 -13.63 -10.91
C TYR A 113 -8.89 -13.63 -10.22
N ALA A 114 -9.93 -13.11 -10.89
CA ALA A 114 -11.29 -13.13 -10.37
C ALA A 114 -11.78 -14.56 -10.11
N GLU A 115 -11.52 -15.47 -11.05
CA GLU A 115 -11.89 -16.90 -10.96
C GLU A 115 -11.05 -17.68 -9.93
N ASN A 116 -9.72 -17.54 -9.99
CA ASN A 116 -8.80 -18.30 -9.13
C ASN A 116 -7.53 -17.51 -8.82
N THR A 117 -7.60 -16.73 -7.74
CA THR A 117 -6.50 -15.89 -7.25
C THR A 117 -5.19 -16.65 -7.05
N ARG A 118 -5.25 -17.90 -6.55
CA ARG A 118 -4.05 -18.71 -6.29
C ARG A 118 -3.34 -19.10 -7.58
N LYS A 119 -4.10 -19.60 -8.55
CA LYS A 119 -3.56 -20.03 -9.86
C LYS A 119 -3.01 -18.83 -10.63
N ALA A 120 -3.77 -17.74 -10.69
CA ALA A 120 -3.36 -16.50 -11.36
C ALA A 120 -2.05 -15.94 -10.79
N ASN A 121 -1.96 -15.85 -9.46
CA ASN A 121 -0.73 -15.38 -8.78
C ASN A 121 0.48 -16.28 -9.06
N ALA A 122 0.32 -17.60 -9.11
CA ALA A 122 1.42 -18.51 -9.39
C ALA A 122 1.96 -18.35 -10.81
N THR A 123 1.06 -18.26 -11.80
CA THR A 123 1.43 -18.02 -13.21
C THR A 123 2.12 -16.67 -13.36
N LEU A 124 1.53 -15.61 -12.77
CA LEU A 124 2.04 -14.26 -12.88
C LEU A 124 3.41 -14.10 -12.22
N ASN A 125 3.63 -14.72 -11.05
CA ASN A 125 4.94 -14.69 -10.39
C ASN A 125 6.06 -15.22 -11.28
N ASN A 126 5.81 -16.34 -11.99
CA ASN A 126 6.80 -16.91 -12.90
C ASN A 126 7.05 -16.01 -14.10
N ALA A 127 6.00 -15.40 -14.65
CA ALA A 127 6.10 -14.50 -15.78
C ALA A 127 6.87 -13.22 -15.40
N ILE A 128 6.48 -12.54 -14.31
CA ILE A 128 7.14 -11.31 -13.88
C ILE A 128 8.58 -11.56 -13.46
N ARG A 129 8.93 -12.70 -12.83
CA ARG A 129 10.35 -13.01 -12.55
C ARG A 129 11.18 -13.10 -13.83
N ARG A 130 10.65 -13.74 -14.89
CA ARG A 130 11.33 -13.80 -16.20
C ARG A 130 11.44 -12.40 -16.82
N THR A 131 10.36 -11.63 -16.79
CA THR A 131 10.32 -10.23 -17.28
C THR A 131 11.32 -9.37 -16.52
N ALA A 132 11.41 -9.50 -15.20
CA ALA A 132 12.34 -8.78 -14.34
C ALA A 132 13.79 -9.09 -14.70
N SER A 133 14.13 -10.37 -14.83
CA SER A 133 15.48 -10.79 -15.23
C SER A 133 15.88 -10.23 -16.60
N LYS A 134 14.94 -10.07 -17.54
CA LYS A 134 15.19 -9.47 -18.86
C LYS A 134 15.25 -7.94 -18.83
N ALA A 135 14.31 -7.30 -18.12
CA ALA A 135 14.23 -5.85 -18.02
C ALA A 135 15.38 -5.24 -17.21
N MET A 136 16.01 -6.03 -16.34
CA MET A 136 17.17 -5.64 -15.54
C MET A 136 18.52 -6.05 -16.18
N ILE A 137 18.53 -6.55 -17.42
CA ILE A 137 19.79 -6.79 -18.16
C ILE A 137 20.50 -5.44 -18.36
N GLY A 138 21.64 -5.26 -17.71
CA GLY A 138 22.47 -4.04 -17.79
C GLY A 138 22.39 -3.14 -16.56
N GLU A 139 21.47 -3.38 -15.61
CA GLU A 139 21.62 -2.85 -14.25
C GLU A 139 22.82 -3.60 -13.61
N SER A 140 23.73 -2.87 -12.96
CA SER A 140 24.86 -3.47 -12.26
C SER A 140 24.33 -4.38 -11.15
N ILE A 141 24.32 -5.69 -11.39
CA ILE A 141 24.00 -6.67 -10.35
C ILE A 141 25.06 -6.49 -9.27
N LEU A 142 24.63 -6.09 -8.08
CA LEU A 142 25.51 -5.88 -6.94
C LEU A 142 25.87 -7.25 -6.35
N HIS A 143 26.64 -8.05 -7.08
CA HIS A 143 27.06 -9.38 -6.62
C HIS A 143 27.97 -9.33 -5.37
N ASP A 144 28.49 -8.15 -5.02
CA ASP A 144 29.46 -7.96 -3.95
C ASP A 144 28.90 -7.27 -2.69
N GLU A 145 27.64 -6.81 -2.68
CA GLU A 145 27.05 -6.22 -1.47
C GLU A 145 26.29 -7.27 -0.64
N PRO A 146 26.56 -7.38 0.68
CA PRO A 146 25.83 -8.31 1.52
C PRO A 146 24.33 -7.94 1.59
N PRO A 147 23.43 -8.93 1.75
CA PRO A 147 22.01 -8.70 1.95
C PRO A 147 21.74 -7.66 3.04
N ILE A 148 20.63 -6.91 2.92
CA ILE A 148 20.23 -5.98 3.98
C ILE A 148 19.88 -6.81 5.23
N HIS A 149 20.78 -6.81 6.22
CA HIS A 149 20.62 -7.57 7.46
C HIS A 149 19.59 -6.93 8.40
N LEU A 150 18.31 -7.24 8.19
CA LEU A 150 17.18 -6.79 9.00
C LEU A 150 16.97 -7.59 10.30
N ASP A 151 18.02 -8.12 10.92
CA ASP A 151 17.92 -8.91 12.16
C ASP A 151 17.67 -8.00 13.38
N PHE A 152 16.49 -7.38 13.45
CA PHE A 152 16.12 -6.40 14.47
C PHE A 152 15.69 -7.04 15.80
N CYS A 153 14.98 -8.17 15.73
CA CYS A 153 14.65 -9.12 16.81
C CYS A 153 13.55 -10.08 16.33
N ARG A 154 13.50 -11.29 16.92
CA ARG A 154 12.44 -12.27 16.67
C ARG A 154 11.25 -12.03 17.59
N LEU A 155 10.20 -11.41 17.07
CA LEU A 155 8.97 -11.04 17.75
C LEU A 155 7.79 -11.66 17.01
N ASN A 156 6.76 -12.04 17.76
CA ASN A 156 5.43 -12.22 17.19
C ASN A 156 4.66 -10.96 17.54
N THR A 157 4.24 -10.17 16.55
CA THR A 157 3.27 -9.11 16.80
C THR A 157 1.97 -9.80 17.17
N TYR A 158 1.69 -9.76 18.46
CA TYR A 158 0.59 -10.46 19.07
C TYR A 158 -0.75 -9.97 18.49
N ASN A 159 -1.73 -10.87 18.34
CA ASN A 159 -3.12 -10.47 18.05
C ASN A 159 -3.73 -9.95 19.36
N PRO A 160 -4.02 -8.65 19.49
CA PRO A 160 -4.55 -8.09 20.73
C PRO A 160 -5.95 -8.63 21.06
N PHE A 161 -6.68 -9.18 20.09
CA PHE A 161 -8.03 -9.74 20.25
C PHE A 161 -7.96 -11.24 20.51
N ARG A 162 -7.63 -11.65 21.75
CA ARG A 162 -7.62 -13.07 22.14
C ARG A 162 -9.04 -13.65 22.30
N ASN A 163 -10.09 -12.83 22.45
CA ASN A 163 -11.48 -13.28 22.70
C ASN A 163 -12.55 -12.44 21.92
N ASP A 164 -13.27 -13.12 21.03
CA ASP A 164 -14.69 -13.00 20.62
C ASP A 164 -15.38 -11.72 20.12
N ILE A 165 -14.75 -10.54 20.04
CA ILE A 165 -15.41 -9.41 19.36
C ILE A 165 -15.03 -9.39 17.87
N MET A 166 -15.99 -9.75 17.01
CA MET A 166 -15.91 -9.56 15.56
C MET A 166 -16.06 -8.08 15.23
N ASP A 167 -15.04 -7.29 15.53
CA ASP A 167 -14.96 -5.89 15.10
C ASP A 167 -14.66 -5.85 13.58
N PRO A 168 -15.57 -5.32 12.74
CA PRO A 168 -15.38 -5.27 11.29
C PRO A 168 -14.17 -4.41 10.88
N PHE A 169 -13.73 -3.48 11.73
CA PHE A 169 -12.57 -2.62 11.51
C PHE A 169 -11.27 -3.21 12.04
N ALA A 170 -11.28 -4.37 12.71
CA ALA A 170 -10.08 -4.94 13.30
C ALA A 170 -9.43 -6.02 12.41
N LEU A 171 -8.20 -5.75 11.95
CA LEU A 171 -7.30 -6.73 11.36
C LEU A 171 -6.60 -7.52 12.47
N GLN A 172 -7.18 -8.65 12.85
CA GLN A 172 -6.72 -9.53 13.93
C GLN A 172 -5.50 -10.41 13.56
N LYS A 173 -5.01 -10.36 12.32
CA LYS A 173 -3.86 -11.19 11.90
C LYS A 173 -2.59 -10.77 12.67
N GLY A 174 -1.91 -11.73 13.29
CA GLY A 174 -0.57 -11.52 13.85
C GLY A 174 0.52 -11.69 12.78
N LEU A 175 1.59 -10.89 12.85
CA LEU A 175 2.74 -10.98 11.96
C LEU A 175 3.98 -11.46 12.74
N SER A 176 4.70 -12.45 12.22
CA SER A 176 5.94 -12.93 12.86
C SER A 176 7.16 -12.35 12.16
N THR A 177 8.10 -11.79 12.93
CA THR A 177 9.40 -11.35 12.40
C THR A 177 10.44 -12.48 12.38
N LYS A 178 10.09 -13.69 12.85
CA LYS A 178 11.01 -14.84 12.93
C LYS A 178 11.60 -15.25 11.58
N LYS A 179 10.74 -15.32 10.55
CA LYS A 179 11.12 -15.68 9.17
C LYS A 179 11.16 -14.47 8.23
N HIS A 180 10.45 -13.39 8.58
CA HIS A 180 10.28 -12.21 7.76
C HIS A 180 10.49 -10.95 8.60
N PRO A 181 11.75 -10.54 8.84
CA PRO A 181 12.03 -9.43 9.75
C PRO A 181 11.42 -8.10 9.32
N ALA A 182 11.26 -7.89 8.00
CA ALA A 182 10.57 -6.73 7.42
C ALA A 182 9.10 -6.60 7.82
N ASN A 183 8.49 -7.64 8.42
CA ASN A 183 7.15 -7.57 8.99
C ASN A 183 7.04 -6.53 10.13
N LEU A 184 8.16 -6.20 10.78
CA LEU A 184 8.21 -5.17 11.82
C LEU A 184 7.71 -3.81 11.30
N PHE A 185 8.06 -3.48 10.05
CA PHE A 185 7.73 -2.21 9.42
C PHE A 185 6.23 -1.98 9.23
N GLY A 186 5.42 -3.05 9.27
CA GLY A 186 3.96 -2.96 9.22
C GLY A 186 3.34 -2.15 10.35
N ALA A 187 4.01 -2.06 11.50
CA ALA A 187 3.50 -1.35 12.67
C ALA A 187 4.37 -0.14 13.07
N MET A 188 5.38 0.20 12.28
CA MET A 188 6.26 1.35 12.53
C MET A 188 5.79 2.61 11.78
N ILE A 189 6.04 3.77 12.38
CA ILE A 189 5.88 5.07 11.72
C ILE A 189 7.06 5.30 10.77
N ASN A 190 6.75 5.71 9.53
CA ASN A 190 7.73 5.98 8.48
C ASN A 190 8.28 7.42 8.58
N ASP A 191 8.97 7.74 9.67
CA ASP A 191 9.61 9.04 9.88
C ASP A 191 11.14 8.91 9.99
N GLN A 192 11.88 9.86 9.41
CA GLN A 192 13.33 9.77 9.34
C GLN A 192 14.00 9.82 10.72
N ARG A 193 13.52 10.67 11.64
CA ARG A 193 14.09 10.78 12.99
C ARG A 193 13.76 9.57 13.83
N VAL A 194 12.51 9.09 13.75
CA VAL A 194 12.08 7.85 14.40
C VAL A 194 12.95 6.68 13.93
N LEU A 195 13.16 6.54 12.61
CA LEU A 195 13.97 5.45 12.05
C LEU A 195 15.46 5.58 12.38
N LEU A 196 16.01 6.80 12.39
CA LEU A 196 17.39 7.05 12.80
C LEU A 196 17.62 6.63 14.26
N SER A 197 16.76 7.09 15.17
CA SER A 197 16.79 6.71 16.58
C SER A 197 16.63 5.20 16.75
N PHE A 198 15.73 4.58 15.99
CA PHE A 198 15.45 3.15 16.07
C PHE A 198 16.67 2.30 15.66
N LEU A 199 17.29 2.64 14.53
CA LEU A 199 18.47 1.94 14.04
C LEU A 199 19.68 2.16 14.96
N HIS A 200 19.82 3.36 15.54
CA HIS A 200 20.83 3.64 16.55
C HIS A 200 20.65 2.79 17.81
N ASN A 201 19.43 2.71 18.35
CA ASN A 201 19.09 1.90 19.51
C ASN A 201 19.37 0.40 19.30
N LEU A 202 19.22 -0.08 18.06
CA LEU A 202 19.54 -1.45 17.67
C LEU A 202 20.99 -1.67 17.23
N LYS A 203 21.82 -0.62 17.27
CA LYS A 203 23.22 -0.64 16.80
C LYS A 203 23.36 -1.15 15.36
N LYS A 204 22.38 -0.84 14.51
CA LYS A 204 22.35 -1.26 13.10
C LYS A 204 22.96 -0.18 12.22
N ARG A 205 23.90 -0.59 11.36
CA ARG A 205 24.55 0.27 10.36
C ARG A 205 23.76 0.25 9.05
N ILE A 206 22.49 0.65 9.12
CA ILE A 206 21.62 0.76 7.94
C ILE A 206 21.22 2.23 7.81
N SER A 207 21.18 2.76 6.58
CA SER A 207 20.69 4.11 6.35
C SER A 207 19.18 4.19 6.63
N PRO A 208 18.67 5.19 7.39
CA PRO A 208 17.24 5.40 7.56
C PRO A 208 16.51 5.53 6.23
N LEU A 209 17.13 6.18 5.23
CA LEU A 209 16.56 6.35 3.89
C LEU A 209 16.26 5.02 3.20
N THR A 210 17.13 4.01 3.37
CA THR A 210 16.92 2.68 2.82
C THR A 210 15.66 2.04 3.41
N ILE A 211 15.47 2.16 4.73
CA ILE A 211 14.28 1.65 5.42
C ILE A 211 13.03 2.43 4.98
N GLN A 212 13.11 3.76 4.87
CA GLN A 212 12.00 4.58 4.40
C GLN A 212 11.55 4.18 2.98
N ASN A 213 12.49 3.94 2.06
CA ASN A 213 12.16 3.52 0.69
C ASN A 213 11.50 2.14 0.67
N ILE A 214 11.97 1.19 1.48
CA ILE A 214 11.31 -0.12 1.66
C ILE A 214 9.89 0.06 2.22
N MET A 215 9.71 0.92 3.23
CA MET A 215 8.40 1.21 3.82
C MET A 215 7.43 1.88 2.82
N VAL A 216 7.94 2.76 1.94
CA VAL A 216 7.16 3.34 0.84
C VAL A 216 6.73 2.26 -0.16
N ALA A 217 7.62 1.36 -0.53
CA ALA A 217 7.30 0.25 -1.42
C ALA A 217 6.25 -0.70 -0.81
N GLN A 218 6.40 -1.05 0.47
CA GLN A 218 5.42 -1.85 1.21
C GLN A 218 4.05 -1.17 1.30
N SER A 219 4.03 0.16 1.48
CA SER A 219 2.80 0.97 1.49
C SER A 219 2.12 0.94 0.12
N MET A 220 2.86 1.13 -0.98
CA MET A 220 2.32 0.99 -2.33
C MET A 220 1.76 -0.41 -2.61
N PHE A 221 2.50 -1.45 -2.22
CA PHE A 221 2.05 -2.84 -2.32
C PHE A 221 0.73 -3.05 -1.58
N GLY A 222 0.64 -2.60 -0.32
CA GLY A 222 -0.54 -2.76 0.51
C GLY A 222 -1.78 -2.02 0.00
N ASN A 223 -1.59 -0.80 -0.50
CA ASN A 223 -2.68 -0.03 -1.12
C ASN A 223 -3.22 -0.75 -2.37
N LEU A 224 -2.33 -1.28 -3.24
CA LEU A 224 -2.73 -2.09 -4.39
C LEU A 224 -3.39 -3.41 -3.97
N ALA A 225 -2.95 -4.02 -2.88
CA ALA A 225 -3.55 -5.24 -2.34
C ALA A 225 -4.99 -4.98 -1.92
N LEU A 226 -5.23 -3.91 -1.16
CA LEU A 226 -6.57 -3.51 -0.74
C LEU A 226 -7.45 -3.21 -1.98
N LYS A 227 -6.95 -2.36 -2.90
CA LYS A 227 -7.66 -2.02 -4.14
C LYS A 227 -8.06 -3.28 -4.92
N SER A 228 -7.15 -4.24 -5.05
CA SER A 228 -7.37 -5.48 -5.81
C SER A 228 -8.41 -6.39 -5.15
N VAL A 229 -8.35 -6.56 -3.83
CA VAL A 229 -9.33 -7.36 -3.08
C VAL A 229 -10.70 -6.73 -3.15
N VAL A 230 -10.79 -5.42 -2.90
CA VAL A 230 -12.04 -4.65 -2.95
C VAL A 230 -12.65 -4.67 -4.35
N LYS A 231 -11.88 -4.34 -5.40
CA LYS A 231 -12.36 -4.40 -6.79
C LYS A 231 -12.92 -5.77 -7.15
N ARG A 232 -12.22 -6.86 -6.78
CA ARG A 232 -12.69 -8.22 -7.06
C ARG A 232 -14.04 -8.50 -6.40
N ARG A 233 -14.30 -7.98 -5.21
CA ARG A 233 -15.59 -8.12 -4.52
C ARG A 233 -16.69 -7.26 -5.14
N LEU A 234 -16.32 -6.14 -5.74
CA LEU A 234 -17.24 -5.25 -6.45
C LEU A 234 -17.60 -5.74 -7.85
N LEU A 235 -16.84 -6.67 -8.45
CA LEU A 235 -17.15 -7.21 -9.78
C LEU A 235 -18.55 -7.85 -9.87
N SER A 236 -19.08 -8.37 -8.76
CA SER A 236 -20.40 -9.00 -8.69
C SER A 236 -21.51 -8.04 -8.25
N THR A 237 -21.20 -6.76 -8.01
CA THR A 237 -22.20 -5.77 -7.60
C THR A 237 -22.66 -4.93 -8.78
N ASP A 238 -23.95 -4.55 -8.81
CA ASP A 238 -24.47 -3.68 -9.86
C ASP A 238 -23.83 -2.27 -9.77
N PRO A 239 -23.12 -1.79 -10.80
CA PRO A 239 -22.52 -0.46 -10.84
C PRO A 239 -23.49 0.69 -10.58
N ARG A 240 -24.77 0.52 -10.91
CA ARG A 240 -25.80 1.54 -10.70
C ARG A 240 -26.13 1.75 -9.23
N MET A 241 -25.97 0.71 -8.40
CA MET A 241 -26.30 0.78 -6.99
C MET A 241 -25.28 1.65 -6.25
N PRO A 242 -25.69 2.76 -5.62
CA PRO A 242 -24.80 3.50 -4.73
C PRO A 242 -24.43 2.59 -3.56
N LEU A 243 -23.13 2.48 -3.30
CA LEU A 243 -22.62 1.64 -2.23
C LEU A 243 -22.52 2.42 -0.92
N ASP A 244 -22.43 3.74 -0.97
CA ASP A 244 -22.27 4.62 0.20
C ASP A 244 -21.14 4.12 1.12
N THR A 245 -20.06 3.65 0.50
CA THR A 245 -18.89 3.10 1.19
C THR A 245 -17.65 3.90 0.82
N PRO A 246 -16.59 3.86 1.67
CA PRO A 246 -15.27 4.39 1.30
C PRO A 246 -14.62 3.69 0.10
N PHE A 247 -15.29 2.73 -0.54
CA PHE A 247 -14.77 1.92 -1.64
C PHE A 247 -15.48 2.17 -2.97
N GLU A 248 -16.51 3.01 -2.97
CA GLU A 248 -17.36 3.22 -4.15
C GLU A 248 -16.57 3.70 -5.36
N PHE A 249 -15.56 4.53 -5.15
CA PHE A 249 -14.70 5.01 -6.23
C PHE A 249 -13.86 3.88 -6.86
N TYR A 250 -13.59 2.79 -6.15
CA TYR A 250 -12.96 1.60 -6.76
C TYR A 250 -13.89 0.85 -7.69
N HIS A 251 -15.20 0.96 -7.49
CA HIS A 251 -16.19 0.32 -8.35
C HIS A 251 -16.20 0.95 -9.75
N LEU A 252 -16.06 2.28 -9.78
CA LEU A 252 -16.13 3.09 -11.00
C LEU A 252 -14.75 3.55 -11.50
N ASP A 253 -13.68 3.22 -10.76
CA ASP A 253 -12.30 3.70 -10.95
C ASP A 253 -12.18 5.22 -11.06
N ILE A 254 -13.00 5.95 -10.28
CA ILE A 254 -12.99 7.40 -10.18
C ILE A 254 -12.08 7.86 -9.02
N THR A 255 -11.89 9.18 -8.90
CA THR A 255 -11.04 9.76 -7.84
C THR A 255 -11.74 9.75 -6.49
N ASP A 256 -11.01 9.46 -5.40
CA ASP A 256 -11.50 9.67 -4.02
C ASP A 256 -11.44 11.15 -3.67
N GLU A 257 -12.50 11.89 -4.03
CA GLU A 257 -12.56 13.35 -3.84
C GLU A 257 -12.59 13.77 -2.37
N ASN A 258 -13.06 12.91 -1.46
CA ASN A 258 -13.31 13.24 -0.06
C ASN A 258 -12.28 12.62 0.91
N ASN A 259 -11.24 11.96 0.42
CA ASN A 259 -10.27 11.20 1.25
C ASN A 259 -10.92 10.17 2.20
N LYS A 260 -12.14 9.69 1.91
CA LYS A 260 -12.88 8.75 2.77
C LYS A 260 -12.10 7.47 3.00
N LEU A 261 -11.28 7.06 2.04
CA LEU A 261 -10.43 5.89 2.19
C LEU A 261 -9.36 6.10 3.27
N LYS A 262 -8.72 7.27 3.34
CA LYS A 262 -7.66 7.52 4.33
C LYS A 262 -8.23 7.55 5.74
N GLU A 263 -9.38 8.20 5.92
CA GLU A 263 -10.11 8.22 7.19
C GLU A 263 -10.46 6.80 7.65
N PHE A 264 -11.05 6.00 6.76
CA PHE A 264 -11.32 4.59 7.02
C PHE A 264 -10.05 3.82 7.43
N LYS A 265 -8.94 4.00 6.71
CA LYS A 265 -7.67 3.34 7.04
C LYS A 265 -7.18 3.73 8.43
N ALA A 266 -7.34 4.99 8.84
CA ALA A 266 -7.00 5.47 10.17
C ALA A 266 -7.87 4.80 11.26
N ILE A 267 -9.18 4.71 11.04
CA ILE A 267 -10.10 3.96 11.91
C ILE A 267 -9.62 2.52 12.08
N VAL A 268 -9.26 1.84 10.98
CA VAL A 268 -8.75 0.46 11.05
C VAL A 268 -7.46 0.37 11.84
N VAL A 269 -6.52 1.30 11.71
CA VAL A 269 -5.28 1.31 12.50
C VAL A 269 -5.57 1.39 14.00
N TYR A 270 -6.48 2.28 14.39
CA TYR A 270 -6.94 2.42 15.77
C TYR A 270 -7.63 1.13 16.26
N ARG A 271 -8.67 0.69 15.57
CA ARG A 271 -9.47 -0.50 15.94
C ARG A 271 -8.68 -1.79 15.89
N SER A 272 -7.62 -1.86 15.10
CA SER A 272 -6.69 -3.00 15.04
C SER A 272 -5.53 -2.91 16.05
N MET A 273 -5.47 -1.82 16.82
CA MET A 273 -4.43 -1.47 17.78
C MET A 273 -3.01 -1.64 17.21
N ILE A 274 -2.79 -1.24 15.94
CA ILE A 274 -1.54 -1.56 15.21
C ILE A 274 -0.33 -0.95 15.91
N LEU A 275 -0.44 0.29 16.40
CA LEU A 275 0.67 0.99 17.07
C LEU A 275 1.06 0.32 18.39
N ASN A 276 0.12 -0.32 19.09
CA ASN A 276 0.41 -1.05 20.33
C ASN A 276 1.13 -2.40 20.09
N ARG A 277 1.17 -2.89 18.85
CA ARG A 277 1.81 -4.18 18.55
C ARG A 277 3.32 -4.18 18.76
N LEU A 278 3.94 -2.99 18.77
CA LEU A 278 5.36 -2.78 19.03
C LEU A 278 5.61 -2.11 20.39
N GLU A 279 4.59 -1.96 21.23
CA GLU A 279 4.71 -1.32 22.54
C GLU A 279 5.71 -2.03 23.45
N TRP A 280 5.68 -3.36 23.44
CA TRP A 280 6.61 -4.22 24.18
C TRP A 280 8.01 -4.28 23.57
N PHE A 281 8.30 -3.48 22.54
CA PHE A 281 9.61 -3.42 21.90
C PHE A 281 10.32 -2.10 22.25
N PRO A 282 11.16 -2.07 23.31
CA PRO A 282 11.74 -0.83 23.83
C PRO A 282 12.49 0.04 22.82
N PRO A 283 13.26 -0.52 21.86
CA PRO A 283 13.94 0.28 20.84
C PRO A 283 12.98 1.13 20.03
N PHE A 284 11.84 0.56 19.61
CA PHE A 284 10.82 1.31 18.88
C PHE A 284 10.08 2.30 19.78
N ARG A 285 9.70 1.89 20.99
CA ARG A 285 9.02 2.75 21.96
C ARG A 285 9.79 4.06 22.23
N LYS A 286 11.10 3.95 22.48
CA LYS A 286 11.97 5.12 22.69
C LYS A 286 12.11 5.98 21.44
N SER A 287 12.12 5.37 20.27
CA SER A 287 12.30 6.10 19.02
C SER A 287 11.04 6.82 18.55
N LEU A 288 9.86 6.32 18.92
CA LEU A 288 8.58 6.98 18.64
C LEU A 288 8.46 8.33 19.37
N ALA A 289 9.08 8.47 20.55
CA ALA A 289 9.16 9.72 21.29
C ALA A 289 9.94 10.84 20.58
N GLU A 290 10.75 10.50 19.56
CA GLU A 290 11.52 11.46 18.76
C GLU A 290 10.70 12.00 17.56
N LEU A 291 9.43 11.61 17.43
CA LEU A 291 8.52 12.16 16.43
C LEU A 291 8.21 13.62 16.76
N GLU A 292 8.52 14.53 15.83
CA GLU A 292 8.27 15.95 16.02
C GLU A 292 6.79 16.30 16.00
N GLU A 293 6.35 17.22 16.87
CA GLU A 293 4.96 17.67 16.97
C GLU A 293 4.42 18.24 15.65
N ASN A 294 5.25 18.93 14.87
CA ASN A 294 4.87 19.44 13.55
C ASN A 294 4.47 18.35 12.54
N LYS A 295 4.76 17.07 12.82
CA LYS A 295 4.33 15.92 12.01
C LYS A 295 2.93 15.43 12.37
N TYR A 296 2.37 15.83 13.51
CA TYR A 296 1.07 15.36 14.00
C TYR A 296 0.23 16.46 14.68
N ASP A 297 0.53 17.73 14.43
CA ASP A 297 -0.20 18.90 14.92
C ASP A 297 -1.65 18.98 14.40
N SER A 298 -1.93 18.42 13.22
CA SER A 298 -3.24 18.42 12.57
C SER A 298 -3.83 17.03 12.39
N MET A 299 -5.17 16.97 12.30
CA MET A 299 -5.93 15.74 12.06
C MET A 299 -5.53 15.07 10.74
N GLU A 300 -5.37 15.85 9.68
CA GLU A 300 -5.02 15.38 8.34
C GLU A 300 -3.66 14.70 8.32
N LYS A 301 -2.67 15.26 9.04
CA LYS A 301 -1.33 14.67 9.14
C LYS A 301 -1.36 13.34 9.90
N ILE A 302 -2.12 13.27 11.00
CA ILE A 302 -2.31 12.03 11.76
C ILE A 302 -2.96 10.96 10.89
N ILE A 303 -4.07 11.30 10.21
CA ILE A 303 -4.77 10.40 9.30
C ILE A 303 -3.83 9.90 8.20
N ALA A 304 -2.97 10.77 7.63
CA ALA A 304 -2.00 10.36 6.63
C ALA A 304 -0.98 9.35 7.18
N ILE A 305 -0.45 9.55 8.39
CA ILE A 305 0.49 8.62 9.04
C ILE A 305 -0.19 7.26 9.30
N MET A 306 -1.43 7.28 9.83
CA MET A 306 -2.17 6.07 10.13
C MET A 306 -2.55 5.32 8.86
N ALA A 307 -3.00 6.01 7.81
CA ALA A 307 -3.32 5.41 6.52
C ALA A 307 -2.10 4.72 5.87
N ASP A 308 -0.93 5.35 5.92
CA ASP A 308 0.32 4.77 5.45
C ASP A 308 0.76 3.54 6.28
N THR A 309 0.49 3.56 7.59
CA THR A 309 0.71 2.42 8.49
C THR A 309 -0.25 1.27 8.19
N PHE A 310 -1.53 1.57 7.96
CA PHE A 310 -2.52 0.60 7.51
C PHE A 310 -2.05 -0.09 6.23
N ASP A 311 -1.60 0.67 5.23
CA ASP A 311 -1.25 0.12 3.92
C ASP A 311 -0.14 -0.92 4.07
N ARG A 312 0.95 -0.59 4.77
CA ARG A 312 2.01 -1.58 5.06
C ARG A 312 1.48 -2.79 5.81
N PHE A 313 0.71 -2.58 6.88
CA PHE A 313 0.21 -3.67 7.71
C PHE A 313 -0.70 -4.62 6.92
N PHE A 314 -1.65 -4.06 6.16
CA PHE A 314 -2.56 -4.83 5.31
C PHE A 314 -1.80 -5.59 4.22
N GLY A 315 -0.82 -4.95 3.57
CA GLY A 315 0.04 -5.62 2.58
C GLY A 315 0.76 -6.85 3.16
N LEU A 316 1.34 -6.73 4.36
CA LEU A 316 2.02 -7.85 5.02
C LEU A 316 1.03 -8.95 5.44
N CYS A 317 -0.16 -8.59 5.90
CA CYS A 317 -1.25 -9.54 6.17
C CYS A 317 -1.63 -10.29 4.89
N PHE A 318 -1.78 -9.58 3.77
CA PHE A 318 -2.16 -10.15 2.48
C PHE A 318 -1.08 -11.10 1.93
N LYS A 319 0.20 -10.73 2.04
CA LYS A 319 1.33 -11.61 1.64
C LYS A 319 1.36 -12.90 2.47
N THR A 320 1.00 -12.81 3.75
CA THR A 320 0.97 -13.96 4.67
C THR A 320 -0.28 -14.83 4.49
N ASP A 321 -1.44 -14.20 4.29
CA ASP A 321 -2.74 -14.87 4.26
C ASP A 321 -3.78 -14.03 3.47
N ALA A 322 -3.71 -14.11 2.14
CA ALA A 322 -4.64 -13.41 1.26
C ALA A 322 -6.11 -13.81 1.49
N LYS A 323 -6.39 -15.06 1.91
CA LYS A 323 -7.76 -15.53 2.18
C LYS A 323 -8.36 -14.82 3.39
N TYR A 324 -7.56 -14.63 4.44
CA TYR A 324 -7.98 -13.85 5.60
C TYR A 324 -8.34 -12.41 5.22
N CYS A 325 -7.46 -11.72 4.49
CA CYS A 325 -7.71 -10.35 4.06
C CYS A 325 -8.97 -10.24 3.18
N ASP A 326 -9.18 -11.21 2.31
CA ASP A 326 -10.36 -11.26 1.46
C ASP A 326 -11.67 -11.41 2.25
N LYS A 327 -11.70 -12.33 3.22
CA LYS A 327 -12.84 -12.50 4.13
C LYS A 327 -13.07 -11.25 4.99
N TRP A 328 -12.00 -10.59 5.42
CA TRP A 328 -12.10 -9.36 6.19
C TRP A 328 -12.73 -8.22 5.38
N VAL A 329 -12.30 -8.02 4.13
CA VAL A 329 -12.89 -7.01 3.22
C VAL A 329 -14.37 -7.29 2.98
N GLU A 330 -14.75 -8.56 2.76
CA GLU A 330 -16.15 -8.97 2.60
C GLU A 330 -17.02 -8.62 3.81
N ASN A 331 -16.55 -8.96 5.01
CA ASN A 331 -17.24 -8.62 6.26
C ASN A 331 -17.39 -7.11 6.43
N LEU A 332 -16.33 -6.36 6.11
CA LEU A 332 -16.32 -4.91 6.20
C LEU A 332 -17.30 -4.25 5.23
N MET A 333 -17.31 -4.68 3.96
CA MET A 333 -18.25 -4.17 2.96
C MET A 333 -19.70 -4.46 3.35
N THR A 334 -19.96 -5.65 3.89
CA THR A 334 -21.26 -6.02 4.44
C THR A 334 -21.67 -5.12 5.61
N PHE A 335 -20.72 -4.80 6.51
CA PHE A 335 -20.97 -3.90 7.62
C PHE A 335 -21.33 -2.49 7.17
N TYR A 336 -20.56 -1.91 6.23
CA TYR A 336 -20.86 -0.58 5.68
C TYR A 336 -22.24 -0.54 5.01
N THR A 337 -22.58 -1.57 4.23
CA THR A 337 -23.88 -1.65 3.54
C THR A 337 -25.06 -1.67 4.54
N ARG A 338 -24.86 -2.20 5.74
CA ARG A 338 -25.87 -2.23 6.82
C ARG A 338 -25.93 -0.94 7.66
N ASN A 339 -24.90 -0.10 7.59
CA ASN A 339 -24.73 1.10 8.43
C ASN A 339 -24.57 2.39 7.60
N LYS A 340 -25.05 2.40 6.35
CA LYS A 340 -24.84 3.49 5.39
C LYS A 340 -25.25 4.88 5.90
N SER A 341 -26.28 4.96 6.73
CA SER A 341 -26.81 6.22 7.27
C SER A 341 -26.14 6.67 8.57
N ASN A 342 -25.13 5.95 9.07
CA ASN A 342 -24.54 6.21 10.40
C ASN A 342 -23.24 7.03 10.30
N GLU A 343 -23.30 8.18 9.64
CA GLU A 343 -22.14 9.08 9.46
C GLU A 343 -21.56 9.54 10.81
N ILE A 344 -22.44 9.85 11.77
CA ILE A 344 -22.07 10.25 13.13
C ILE A 344 -21.19 9.19 13.80
N PHE A 345 -21.51 7.90 13.64
CA PHE A 345 -20.69 6.82 14.19
C PHE A 345 -19.30 6.77 13.56
N PHE A 346 -19.19 6.92 12.24
CA PHE A 346 -17.88 6.92 11.57
C PHE A 346 -17.03 8.14 11.96
N GLN A 347 -17.65 9.30 12.14
CA GLN A 347 -16.95 10.49 12.63
C GLN A 347 -16.40 10.29 14.05
N HIS A 348 -17.21 9.75 14.97
CA HIS A 348 -16.73 9.45 16.33
C HIS A 348 -15.56 8.46 16.32
N LEU A 349 -15.62 7.41 15.49
CA LEU A 349 -14.50 6.46 15.36
C LEU A 349 -13.23 7.12 14.83
N LEU A 350 -13.37 8.10 13.94
CA LEU A 350 -12.25 8.84 13.38
C LEU A 350 -11.65 9.78 14.44
N ASP A 351 -12.48 10.49 15.19
CA ASP A 351 -12.05 11.37 16.29
C ASP A 351 -11.31 10.56 17.37
N ASP A 352 -11.85 9.42 17.77
CA ASP A 352 -11.20 8.46 18.68
C ASP A 352 -9.82 8.03 18.14
N ALA A 353 -9.71 7.76 16.84
CA ALA A 353 -8.45 7.35 16.23
C ALA A 353 -7.38 8.45 16.31
N VAL A 354 -7.79 9.71 16.11
CA VAL A 354 -6.91 10.89 16.21
C VAL A 354 -6.47 11.12 17.65
N VAL A 355 -7.41 11.07 18.60
CA VAL A 355 -7.12 11.20 20.04
C VAL A 355 -6.17 10.11 20.49
N TYR A 356 -6.46 8.85 20.15
CA TYR A 356 -5.61 7.70 20.46
C TYR A 356 -4.17 7.89 19.96
N PHE A 357 -3.99 8.37 18.72
CA PHE A 357 -2.65 8.63 18.18
C PHE A 357 -1.92 9.73 18.99
N LYS A 358 -2.58 10.87 19.24
CA LYS A 358 -1.99 12.00 19.97
C LYS A 358 -1.60 11.62 21.39
N GLU A 359 -2.47 10.91 22.10
CA GLU A 359 -2.20 10.41 23.45
C GLU A 359 -1.01 9.46 23.44
N LYS A 360 -0.96 8.52 22.49
CA LYS A 360 0.12 7.53 22.41
C LYS A 360 1.48 8.17 22.21
N VAL A 361 1.59 9.11 21.26
CA VAL A 361 2.86 9.79 20.99
C VAL A 361 3.24 10.69 22.17
N SER A 362 2.31 11.49 22.68
CA SER A 362 2.56 12.42 23.79
C SER A 362 2.99 11.72 25.07
N GLN A 363 2.35 10.60 25.42
CA GLN A 363 2.71 9.79 26.59
C GLN A 363 4.16 9.29 26.48
N LEU A 364 4.55 8.75 25.32
CA LEU A 364 5.91 8.23 25.12
C LEU A 364 6.97 9.33 25.12
N SER A 365 6.64 10.50 24.56
CA SER A 365 7.48 11.68 24.66
C SER A 365 7.67 12.09 26.11
N PHE A 366 6.59 12.19 26.90
CA PHE A 366 6.65 12.53 28.32
C PHE A 366 7.46 11.53 29.16
N GLU A 367 7.22 10.22 29.00
CA GLU A 367 8.00 9.15 29.66
C GLU A 367 9.50 9.23 29.33
N THR A 368 9.83 9.60 28.09
CA THR A 368 11.22 9.74 27.66
C THR A 368 11.87 10.99 28.25
N TYR A 369 11.15 12.11 28.31
CA TYR A 369 11.62 13.32 28.99
C TYR A 369 11.85 13.07 30.48
N SER A 370 10.89 12.47 31.19
CA SER A 370 11.03 12.21 32.63
C SER A 370 12.18 11.26 32.97
N SER A 371 12.52 10.33 32.08
CA SER A 371 13.67 9.43 32.27
C SER A 371 15.06 10.08 32.07
N LYS A 372 15.11 11.29 31.50
CA LYS A 372 16.36 12.05 31.25
C LYS A 372 16.71 13.02 32.39
N TRP A 373 15.76 13.28 33.30
CA TRP A 373 15.93 14.06 34.53
C TRP A 373 16.02 13.14 35.74
#